data_AF-A0A016T2L7-F1
#
_entry.id   AF-A0A016T2L7-F1
#
_cell.length_a   1.000
_cell.length_b   1.000
_cell.length_c   1.000
_cell.angle_alpha   90.00
_cell.angle_beta   90.00
_cell.angle_gamma   90.00
#
_symmetry.space_group_name_H-M   'P 1'
#
loop_
_entity.id
_entity.type
_entity.pdbx_description
1 polymer ?
#
loop_
_entity_poly.entity_id
_entity_poly.type
_entity_poly.pdbx_seq_one_letter_code
_entity_poly.pdbx_strand_id
1 'polypeptide(L)'
;MVLDAIQNKDTIRIAAEKFADSLRQRQSRGQCDDDLLIFLSADDHVTWTSLGAVTRRYISDDVVSAVTSNAESYFKKEDYLNGIRYMVDSYTTLLKGESLNLNSGWHWPIPLWAVIVIGVVLLLLVLALSAFIIYRCVIYCKGDRRAEYTMGTRM
;
A
#
# COMPACT_ATOMS: atom_id res chain seq x y z
N MET A 1 -18.86 -14.77 -10.54
CA MET A 1 -18.28 -15.07 -9.21
C MET A 1 -17.38 -13.96 -8.67
N VAL A 2 -16.24 -13.62 -9.31
CA VAL A 2 -15.38 -12.51 -8.83
C VAL A 2 -16.07 -11.14 -9.00
N LEU A 3 -16.75 -10.91 -10.12
CA LEU A 3 -17.52 -9.68 -10.34
C LEU A 3 -18.64 -9.50 -9.31
N ASP A 4 -19.40 -10.57 -9.02
CA ASP A 4 -20.52 -10.53 -8.07
C ASP A 4 -20.03 -10.23 -6.64
N ALA A 5 -18.87 -10.77 -6.25
CA ALA A 5 -18.28 -10.53 -4.95
C ALA A 5 -17.76 -9.08 -4.79
N ILE A 6 -17.22 -8.49 -5.86
CA ILE A 6 -16.79 -7.08 -5.88
C ILE A 6 -18.00 -6.16 -5.80
N GLN A 7 -19.02 -6.42 -6.62
CA GLN A 7 -20.27 -5.64 -6.63
C GLN A 7 -20.98 -5.68 -5.27
N ASN A 8 -20.93 -6.82 -4.57
CA ASN A 8 -21.49 -6.95 -3.23
C ASN A 8 -20.73 -6.09 -2.21
N LYS A 9 -19.39 -6.11 -2.21
CA LYS A 9 -18.58 -5.29 -1.29
C LYS A 9 -18.78 -3.80 -1.49
N ASP A 10 -18.85 -3.34 -2.74
CA ASP A 10 -19.12 -1.93 -3.04
C ASP A 10 -20.52 -1.52 -2.56
N THR A 11 -21.51 -2.39 -2.73
CA THR A 11 -22.88 -2.15 -2.26
C THR A 11 -22.95 -2.05 -0.74
N ILE A 12 -22.29 -2.95 -0.03
CA ILE A 12 -22.20 -2.93 1.45
C ILE A 12 -21.53 -1.64 1.91
N ARG A 13 -20.42 -1.23 1.27
CA ARG A 13 -19.72 0.00 1.63
C ARG A 13 -20.60 1.24 1.44
N ILE A 14 -21.31 1.34 0.31
CA ILE A 14 -22.24 2.44 0.03
C ILE A 14 -23.41 2.44 1.03
N ALA A 15 -23.90 1.28 1.43
CA ALA A 15 -24.95 1.16 2.42
C ALA A 15 -24.48 1.62 3.81
N ALA A 16 -23.28 1.21 4.22
CA ALA A 16 -22.64 1.63 5.46
C ALA A 16 -22.43 3.15 5.52
N GLU A 17 -21.93 3.73 4.42
CA GLU A 17 -21.76 5.19 4.26
C GLU A 17 -23.09 5.92 4.45
N LYS A 18 -24.10 5.57 3.65
CA LYS A 18 -25.43 6.20 3.73
C LYS A 18 -26.07 6.05 5.10
N PHE A 19 -25.92 4.88 5.72
CA PHE A 19 -26.46 4.61 7.04
C PHE A 19 -25.78 5.48 8.10
N ALA A 20 -24.44 5.52 8.12
CA ALA A 20 -23.67 6.31 9.05
C ALA A 20 -23.98 7.81 8.91
N ASP A 21 -24.01 8.34 7.69
CA ASP A 21 -24.32 9.74 7.43
C ASP A 21 -25.75 10.11 7.86
N SER A 22 -26.72 9.26 7.50
CA SER A 22 -28.11 9.46 7.88
C SER A 22 -28.29 9.40 9.41
N LEU A 23 -27.59 8.47 10.07
CA LEU A 23 -27.68 8.31 11.51
C LEU A 23 -27.07 9.50 12.25
N ARG A 24 -25.90 9.97 11.82
CA ARG A 24 -25.23 11.16 12.39
C ARG A 24 -26.13 12.39 12.31
N GLN A 25 -26.66 12.67 11.11
CA GLN A 25 -27.57 13.80 10.88
C GLN A 25 -28.86 13.71 11.71
N ARG A 26 -29.45 12.51 11.83
CA ARG A 26 -30.67 12.30 12.61
C ARG A 26 -30.46 12.44 14.11
N GLN A 27 -29.33 11.95 14.62
CA GLN A 27 -29.04 12.05 16.05
C GLN A 27 -28.63 13.47 16.45
N SER A 28 -28.07 14.26 15.51
CA SER A 28 -27.70 15.67 15.71
C SER A 28 -26.96 15.89 17.03
N ARG A 29 -25.97 15.04 17.32
CA ARG A 29 -25.25 15.05 18.60
C ARG A 29 -24.21 16.16 18.68
N GLY A 30 -23.68 16.60 17.55
CA GLY A 30 -22.77 17.74 17.47
C GLY A 30 -23.47 19.09 17.60
N GLN A 31 -22.74 20.06 18.14
CA GLN A 31 -23.08 21.46 18.09
C GLN A 31 -22.39 22.09 16.87
N CYS A 32 -23.19 22.52 15.88
CA CYS A 32 -22.67 23.07 14.62
C CYS A 32 -21.89 22.06 13.75
N ASP A 33 -22.31 20.79 13.73
CA ASP A 33 -21.70 19.76 12.86
C ASP A 33 -20.21 19.51 13.21
N ASP A 34 -19.91 19.55 14.51
CA ASP A 34 -18.61 19.24 15.14
C ASP A 34 -18.53 17.80 15.67
N ASP A 35 -19.48 16.95 15.27
CA ASP A 35 -19.49 15.54 15.64
C ASP A 35 -18.80 14.64 14.62
N LEU A 36 -18.59 13.41 15.05
CA LEU A 36 -18.10 12.29 14.26
C LEU A 36 -18.83 11.04 14.73
N LEU A 37 -19.21 10.19 13.77
CA LEU A 37 -19.85 8.90 14.03
C LEU A 37 -18.99 7.78 13.44
N ILE A 38 -18.57 6.84 14.27
CA ILE A 38 -17.94 5.59 13.85
C ILE A 38 -19.03 4.52 13.76
N PHE A 39 -19.21 3.97 12.57
CA PHE A 39 -20.09 2.85 12.28
C PHE A 39 -19.27 1.58 12.05
N LEU A 40 -19.71 0.47 12.65
CA LEU A 40 -19.12 -0.85 12.51
C LEU A 40 -20.26 -1.86 12.30
N SER A 41 -20.20 -2.61 11.21
CA SER A 41 -20.96 -3.84 11.01
C SER A 41 -20.03 -5.02 11.23
N ALA A 42 -20.26 -5.80 12.28
CA ALA A 42 -19.47 -6.99 12.57
C ALA A 42 -19.71 -8.09 11.52
N ASP A 43 -20.98 -8.28 11.12
CA ASP A 43 -21.40 -9.30 10.16
C ASP A 43 -20.85 -9.03 8.76
N ASP A 44 -20.86 -7.76 8.33
CA ASP A 44 -20.35 -7.38 7.00
C ASP A 44 -18.83 -7.10 7.00
N HIS A 45 -18.19 -7.10 8.17
CA HIS A 45 -16.80 -6.68 8.38
C HIS A 45 -16.48 -5.31 7.76
N VAL A 46 -17.41 -4.35 7.86
CA VAL A 46 -17.26 -3.00 7.33
C VAL A 46 -17.27 -1.97 8.45
N THR A 47 -16.34 -1.03 8.36
CA THR A 47 -16.32 0.19 9.16
C THR A 47 -16.44 1.42 8.29
N TRP A 48 -17.16 2.41 8.79
CA TRP A 48 -17.28 3.72 8.16
C TRP A 48 -17.25 4.82 9.21
N THR A 49 -16.63 5.94 8.87
CA THR A 49 -16.59 7.11 9.75
C THR A 49 -17.27 8.28 9.04
N SER A 50 -18.38 8.75 9.60
CA SER A 50 -19.06 9.97 9.15
C SER A 50 -18.54 11.18 9.92
N LEU A 51 -18.16 12.23 9.20
CA LEU A 51 -17.64 13.47 9.75
C LEU A 51 -18.66 14.61 9.60
N GLY A 52 -18.80 15.42 10.63
CA GLY A 52 -19.38 16.75 10.52
C GLY A 52 -18.48 17.72 9.76
N ALA A 53 -19.05 18.76 9.17
CA ALA A 53 -18.37 19.75 8.35
C ALA A 53 -17.32 20.56 9.12
N VAL A 54 -17.50 20.76 10.43
CA VAL A 54 -16.50 21.42 11.27
C VAL A 54 -15.37 20.43 11.59
N THR A 55 -15.70 19.21 11.98
CA THR A 55 -14.73 18.14 12.27
C THR A 55 -13.84 17.83 11.08
N ARG A 56 -14.39 17.84 9.85
CA ARG A 56 -13.65 17.61 8.60
C ARG A 56 -12.51 18.62 8.35
N ARG A 57 -12.54 19.78 9.01
CA ARG A 57 -11.44 20.77 8.95
C ARG A 57 -10.22 20.34 9.75
N TYR A 58 -10.41 19.50 10.76
CA TYR A 58 -9.34 19.00 11.64
C TYR A 58 -8.94 17.56 11.28
N ILE A 59 -9.90 16.76 10.83
CA ILE A 59 -9.70 15.37 10.43
C ILE A 59 -10.04 15.26 8.95
N SER A 60 -9.01 15.17 8.10
CA SER A 60 -9.20 14.97 6.66
C SER A 60 -9.61 13.52 6.35
N ASP A 61 -10.21 13.32 5.17
CA ASP A 61 -10.61 11.99 4.71
C ASP A 61 -9.39 11.04 4.57
N ASP A 62 -8.20 11.57 4.25
CA ASP A 62 -6.94 10.80 4.23
C ASP A 62 -6.58 10.25 5.62
N VAL A 63 -6.76 11.07 6.65
CA VAL A 63 -6.50 10.69 8.05
C VAL A 63 -7.53 9.64 8.50
N VAL A 64 -8.81 9.82 8.13
CA VAL A 64 -9.84 8.80 8.38
C VAL A 64 -9.47 7.48 7.72
N SER A 65 -9.05 7.50 6.46
CA SER A 65 -8.64 6.30 5.73
C SER A 65 -7.44 5.62 6.39
N ALA A 66 -6.45 6.39 6.86
CA ALA A 66 -5.27 5.84 7.54
C ALA A 66 -5.63 5.21 8.90
N VAL A 67 -6.43 5.90 9.72
CA VAL A 67 -6.91 5.37 11.01
C VAL A 67 -7.73 4.10 10.78
N THR A 68 -8.63 4.10 9.79
CA THR A 68 -9.47 2.95 9.46
C THR A 68 -8.61 1.77 9.00
N SER A 69 -7.64 2.00 8.12
CA SER A 69 -6.72 0.97 7.64
C SER A 69 -5.89 0.34 8.77
N ASN A 70 -5.46 1.14 9.76
CA ASN A 70 -4.74 0.61 10.92
C ASN A 70 -5.68 -0.18 11.84
N ALA A 71 -6.92 0.29 12.02
CA ALA A 71 -7.96 -0.39 12.80
C ALA A 71 -8.39 -1.74 12.19
N GLU A 72 -8.34 -1.89 10.85
CA GLU A 72 -8.64 -3.16 10.17
C GLU A 72 -7.82 -4.33 10.69
N SER A 73 -6.59 -4.09 11.16
CA SER A 73 -5.76 -5.15 11.74
C SER A 73 -6.37 -5.80 12.98
N TYR A 74 -7.15 -5.05 13.75
CA TYR A 74 -7.92 -5.54 14.89
C TYR A 74 -9.21 -6.21 14.42
N PHE A 75 -9.93 -5.60 13.47
CA PHE A 75 -11.18 -6.17 12.95
C PHE A 75 -10.99 -7.51 12.24
N LYS A 76 -9.86 -7.71 11.54
CA LYS A 76 -9.48 -9.00 10.94
C LYS A 76 -9.23 -10.11 11.96
N LYS A 77 -8.96 -9.74 13.22
CA LYS A 77 -8.77 -10.68 14.34
C LYS A 77 -10.04 -10.82 15.20
N GLU A 78 -11.17 -10.27 14.73
CA GLU A 78 -12.44 -10.18 15.48
C GLU A 78 -12.31 -9.39 16.80
N ASP A 79 -11.25 -8.61 16.94
CA ASP A 79 -10.98 -7.78 18.11
C ASP A 79 -11.60 -6.40 17.93
N TYR A 80 -12.92 -6.36 17.84
CA TYR A 80 -13.68 -5.14 17.56
C TYR A 80 -13.52 -4.09 18.66
N LEU A 81 -13.41 -4.51 19.92
CA LEU A 81 -13.26 -3.58 21.05
C LEU A 81 -11.95 -2.80 20.94
N ASN A 82 -10.82 -3.48 20.72
CA ASN A 82 -9.54 -2.79 20.60
C ASN A 82 -9.45 -1.99 19.30
N GLY A 83 -10.08 -2.46 18.21
CA GLY A 83 -10.19 -1.69 16.97
C GLY A 83 -10.95 -0.38 17.14
N ILE A 84 -12.11 -0.39 17.79
CA ILE A 84 -12.88 0.82 18.09
C ILE A 84 -12.11 1.73 19.05
N ARG A 85 -11.50 1.15 20.10
CA ARG A 85 -10.68 1.91 21.06
C ARG A 85 -9.54 2.64 20.36
N TYR A 86 -8.83 1.96 19.47
CA TYR A 86 -7.78 2.55 18.65
C TYR A 86 -8.29 3.73 17.81
N MET A 87 -9.45 3.58 17.16
CA MET A 87 -10.04 4.67 16.38
C MET A 87 -10.40 5.88 17.25
N VAL A 88 -11.05 5.64 18.40
CA VAL A 88 -11.43 6.70 19.35
C VAL A 88 -10.21 7.43 19.90
N ASP A 89 -9.18 6.69 20.33
CA ASP A 89 -7.93 7.26 20.84
C ASP A 89 -7.23 8.08 19.75
N SER A 90 -7.17 7.55 18.51
CA SER A 90 -6.56 8.23 17.37
C SER A 90 -7.26 9.56 17.04
N TYR A 91 -8.59 9.56 16.93
CA TYR A 91 -9.33 10.79 16.67
C TYR A 91 -9.23 11.78 17.84
N THR A 92 -9.22 11.29 19.08
CA THR A 92 -9.03 12.15 20.26
C THR A 92 -7.67 12.85 20.24
N THR A 93 -6.60 12.13 19.92
CA THR A 93 -5.26 12.70 19.80
C THR A 93 -5.19 13.74 18.67
N LEU A 94 -5.81 13.46 17.52
CA LEU A 94 -5.88 14.40 16.39
C LEU A 94 -6.66 15.67 16.76
N LEU A 95 -7.80 15.55 17.45
CA LEU A 95 -8.60 16.70 17.89
C LEU A 95 -7.90 17.53 18.97
N LYS A 96 -6.98 16.93 19.75
CA LYS A 96 -6.10 17.66 20.67
C LYS A 96 -4.98 18.45 19.96
N GLY A 97 -4.80 18.25 18.65
CA GLY A 97 -3.72 18.87 17.87
C GLY A 97 -2.37 18.17 18.03
N GLU A 98 -2.35 16.97 18.60
CA GLU A 98 -1.14 16.16 18.71
C GLU A 98 -0.87 15.41 17.40
N SER A 99 0.41 15.22 17.06
CA SER A 99 0.79 14.49 15.86
C SER A 99 0.57 12.98 16.06
N LEU A 100 -0.28 12.37 15.25
CA LEU A 100 -0.41 10.92 15.22
C LEU A 100 0.59 10.33 14.22
N ASN A 101 1.43 9.39 14.67
CA ASN A 101 2.27 8.61 13.77
C ASN A 101 1.42 7.56 13.04
N LEU A 102 0.72 8.00 12.00
CA LEU A 102 -0.04 7.13 11.09
C LEU A 102 0.85 6.33 10.13
N ASN A 103 2.17 6.50 10.23
CA ASN A 103 3.18 5.95 9.33
C ASN A 103 3.45 4.45 9.52
N SER A 104 2.66 3.72 10.30
CA SER A 104 2.80 2.27 10.48
C SER A 104 2.19 1.44 9.34
N GLY A 105 1.61 2.08 8.32
CA GLY A 105 0.82 1.41 7.28
C GLY A 105 1.31 1.62 5.84
N TRP A 106 2.52 2.14 5.61
CA TRP A 106 3.01 2.23 4.23
C TRP A 106 3.45 0.86 3.72
N HIS A 107 2.51 0.14 3.10
CA HIS A 107 2.79 -1.05 2.34
C HIS A 107 3.46 -0.59 1.05
N TRP A 108 4.73 -0.93 0.83
CA TRP A 108 5.35 -0.77 -0.47
C TRP A 108 4.43 -1.43 -1.52
N PRO A 109 4.06 -0.73 -2.62
CA PRO A 109 3.16 -1.28 -3.64
C PRO A 109 3.78 -2.49 -4.35
N ILE A 110 5.08 -2.71 -4.15
CA ILE A 110 5.84 -3.81 -4.70
C ILE A 110 6.04 -4.84 -3.59
N PRO A 111 5.48 -6.05 -3.71
CA PRO A 111 5.70 -7.08 -2.72
C PRO A 111 7.18 -7.49 -2.70
N LEU A 112 7.71 -7.85 -1.52
CA LEU A 112 9.14 -8.13 -1.32
C LEU A 112 9.70 -9.17 -2.30
N TRP A 113 8.89 -10.16 -2.70
CA TRP A 113 9.30 -11.16 -3.70
C TRP A 113 9.60 -10.53 -5.06
N ALA A 114 8.89 -9.48 -5.48
CA ALA A 114 9.13 -8.81 -6.75
C ALA A 114 10.46 -8.03 -6.74
N VAL A 115 10.84 -7.44 -5.61
CA VAL A 115 12.15 -6.77 -5.45
C VAL A 115 13.29 -7.78 -5.58
N ILE A 116 13.15 -8.95 -4.94
CA ILE A 116 14.12 -10.04 -5.02
C ILE A 116 14.26 -10.54 -6.47
N VAL A 117 13.14 -10.76 -7.16
CA VAL A 117 13.14 -11.23 -8.56
C VAL A 117 13.82 -10.21 -9.48
N ILE A 118 13.52 -8.92 -9.35
CA ILE A 118 14.15 -7.86 -10.16
C ILE A 118 15.67 -7.83 -9.91
N GLY A 119 16.10 -7.98 -8.65
CA GLY A 119 17.52 -8.02 -8.30
C GLY A 119 18.26 -9.21 -8.94
N VAL A 120 17.66 -10.41 -8.92
CA VAL A 120 18.25 -11.61 -9.53
C VAL A 120 18.35 -11.47 -11.05
N VAL A 121 17.31 -10.94 -11.71
CA VAL A 121 17.30 -10.74 -13.16
C VAL A 121 18.39 -9.75 -13.59
N LEU A 122 18.55 -8.63 -12.86
CA LEU A 122 19.62 -7.66 -13.11
C LEU A 122 21.01 -8.29 -12.96
N LEU A 123 21.22 -9.10 -11.92
CA LEU A 123 22.50 -9.76 -11.68
C LEU A 123 22.84 -10.76 -12.79
N LEU A 124 21.87 -11.56 -13.25
CA LEU A 124 22.05 -12.47 -14.39
C LEU A 124 22.38 -11.72 -15.68
N LEU A 125 21.75 -10.56 -15.92
CA LEU A 125 22.03 -9.70 -17.07
C LEU A 125 23.48 -9.19 -17.06
N VAL A 126 23.97 -8.72 -15.91
CA VAL A 126 25.36 -8.26 -15.75
C VAL A 126 26.35 -9.41 -15.95
N LEU A 127 26.06 -10.60 -15.44
CA LEU A 127 26.90 -11.79 -15.66
C LEU A 127 26.92 -12.19 -17.14
N ALA A 128 25.78 -12.18 -17.83
CA ALA A 128 25.72 -12.48 -19.25
C ALA A 128 26.50 -11.46 -20.10
N LEU A 129 26.37 -10.16 -19.78
CA LEU A 129 27.11 -9.10 -20.46
C LEU A 129 28.63 -9.21 -20.23
N SER A 130 29.07 -9.47 -19.00
CA SER A 130 30.50 -9.64 -18.71
C SER A 130 31.08 -10.87 -19.42
N ALA A 131 30.37 -12.00 -19.42
CA ALA A 131 30.76 -13.19 -20.18
C ALA A 131 30.83 -12.91 -21.69
N PHE A 132 29.87 -12.16 -22.23
CA PHE A 132 29.85 -11.78 -23.64
C PHE A 132 31.03 -10.88 -24.03
N ILE A 133 31.38 -9.90 -23.19
CA ILE A 133 32.54 -9.03 -23.39
C ILE A 133 33.83 -9.88 -23.38
N ILE A 134 34.00 -10.74 -22.38
CA ILE A 134 35.17 -11.64 -22.30
C ILE A 134 35.26 -12.52 -23.54
N TYR A 135 34.15 -13.13 -23.97
CA TYR A 135 34.10 -13.96 -25.16
C TYR A 135 34.54 -13.20 -26.43
N ARG A 136 34.04 -11.96 -26.61
CA ARG A 136 34.43 -11.11 -27.74
C ARG A 136 35.90 -10.71 -27.68
N CYS A 137 36.42 -10.35 -26.49
CA CYS A 137 37.84 -10.07 -26.29
C CYS A 137 38.72 -11.29 -26.63
N VAL A 138 38.35 -12.50 -26.19
CA VAL A 138 39.12 -13.72 -26.47
C VAL A 138 39.13 -14.06 -27.96
N ILE A 139 38.00 -13.92 -28.66
CA ILE A 139 37.93 -14.13 -30.12
C ILE A 139 38.77 -13.09 -30.86
N TYR A 140 38.67 -11.82 -30.48
CA TYR A 140 39.43 -10.75 -31.11
C TYR A 140 40.94 -10.95 -30.90
N CYS A 141 41.38 -11.26 -29.67
CA CYS A 141 42.79 -11.54 -29.36
C CYS A 141 43.32 -12.83 -29.99
N LYS A 142 42.47 -13.81 -30.32
CA LYS A 142 42.88 -15.01 -31.09
C LYS A 142 42.98 -14.77 -32.59
N GLY A 143 42.36 -13.71 -33.12
CA GLY A 143 42.40 -13.35 -34.53
C GLY A 143 43.79 -12.91 -35.01
N ASP A 144 44.49 -12.11 -34.22
CA ASP A 144 45.81 -11.56 -34.61
C ASP A 144 46.94 -12.59 -34.61
N ARG A 145 46.87 -13.64 -33.79
CA ARG A 145 47.96 -14.65 -33.70
C ARG A 145 48.11 -15.54 -34.95
N ARG A 146 47.18 -15.50 -35.92
CA ARG A 146 47.33 -16.26 -37.18
C ARG A 146 48.10 -15.51 -38.27
N ALA A 147 48.42 -14.22 -38.08
CA ALA A 147 49.11 -13.44 -39.10
C ALA A 147 50.65 -13.53 -39.04
N GLU A 148 51.23 -14.22 -38.06
CA GLU A 148 52.68 -14.19 -37.80
C GLU A 148 53.49 -15.37 -38.39
N TYR A 149 52.87 -16.26 -39.17
CA TYR A 149 53.54 -17.45 -39.71
C TYR A 149 53.63 -17.48 -41.24
N THR A 150 53.98 -16.36 -41.89
CA THR A 150 54.42 -16.38 -43.29
C THR A 150 55.46 -15.31 -43.57
N MET A 151 56.69 -15.51 -43.13
CA MET A 151 57.84 -14.99 -43.85
C MET A 151 58.80 -16.14 -44.13
N GLY A 152 58.70 -16.64 -45.36
CA GLY A 152 59.62 -17.63 -45.90
C GLY A 152 61.02 -17.03 -46.01
N THR A 153 61.99 -17.72 -45.41
CA THR A 153 63.40 -17.56 -45.75
C THR A 153 63.61 -18.05 -47.17
N ARG A 154 63.78 -17.12 -48.11
CA ARG A 154 64.42 -17.43 -49.40
C ARG A 154 65.91 -17.66 -49.14
N MET A 155 66.41 -18.73 -49.75
CA MET A 155 67.83 -19.07 -49.94
C MET A 155 68.64 -17.90 -50.46
#